data_AF-A0A5E4HVY3-F1
#
_entry.id   AF-A0A5E4HVY3-F1
#
_cell.length_a   1.000
_cell.length_b   1.000
_cell.length_c   1.000
_cell.angle_alpha   90.00
_cell.angle_beta   90.00
_cell.angle_gamma   90.00
#
_symmetry.space_group_name_H-M   'P 1'
#
loop_
_entity.id
_entity.type
_entity.pdbx_description
1 polymer ?
#
loop_
_entity_poly.entity_id
_entity_poly.type
_entity_poly.pdbx_seq_one_letter_code
_entity_poly.pdbx_strand_id
1 'polypeptide(L)'
;MADSSEFEKYCTQTLEVYFGELAGGIVNNIKARKKLTDKSNISDFKEFIDLLEINTGILAGKNTANDIGNILRRNALDFVENKKKPEHILDSDMEKEIYTFLDKNTLPTERDIADYAKYLTLKYGGKAKNVEKEIIEKIKDQIKKTISRNRINAEIKDLLSRFQEPTKNDIDDFIHYIRLSKLVFEENELRDEIEKERLYRKFHGLQDTVIPSQINELVNLIKNTTNKDALSKKLGKQELSYLIKDESGVSDKSVSEFIKLMTPSEDDTRDTLEDLGLKHLISDK
;
A
#
# COMPACT_ATOMS: atom_id res chain seq x y z
N MET A 1 -14.55 6.75 12.59
CA MET A 1 -15.47 6.50 11.46
C MET A 1 -15.29 7.63 10.49
N ALA A 2 -14.94 7.33 9.23
CA ALA A 2 -15.00 8.33 8.18
C ALA A 2 -16.45 8.44 7.70
N ASP A 3 -17.17 9.40 8.26
CA ASP A 3 -18.57 9.67 7.95
C ASP A 3 -18.68 10.06 6.46
N SER A 4 -19.74 9.66 5.78
CA SER A 4 -20.12 10.25 4.48
C SER A 4 -20.00 11.80 4.44
N SER A 5 -20.17 12.47 5.58
CA SER A 5 -19.93 13.91 5.76
C SER A 5 -18.47 14.35 5.60
N GLU A 6 -17.49 13.47 5.86
CA GLU A 6 -16.06 13.76 5.69
C GLU A 6 -15.67 13.80 4.21
N PHE A 7 -16.21 12.90 3.39
CA PHE A 7 -16.04 12.97 1.94
C PHE A 7 -16.71 14.21 1.34
N GLU A 8 -17.91 14.58 1.80
CA GLU A 8 -18.59 15.81 1.39
C GLU A 8 -17.80 17.07 1.79
N LYS A 9 -17.20 17.07 2.98
CA LYS A 9 -16.32 18.14 3.43
C LYS A 9 -15.08 18.25 2.55
N TYR A 10 -14.48 17.12 2.18
CA TYR A 10 -13.36 17.08 1.25
C TYR A 10 -13.72 17.62 -0.14
N CYS A 11 -14.91 17.26 -0.66
CA CYS A 11 -15.42 17.82 -1.92
C CYS A 11 -15.53 19.35 -1.83
N THR A 12 -16.02 19.85 -0.69
CA THR A 12 -16.16 21.29 -0.44
C THR A 12 -14.79 21.97 -0.45
N GLN A 13 -13.83 21.46 0.32
CA GLN A 13 -12.45 21.99 0.37
C GLN A 13 -11.75 21.98 -0.99
N THR A 14 -11.94 20.91 -1.77
CA THR A 14 -11.37 20.81 -3.12
C THR A 14 -11.95 21.87 -4.03
N LEU A 15 -13.26 22.14 -3.93
CA LEU A 15 -13.94 23.14 -4.73
C LEU A 15 -13.65 24.57 -4.25
N GLU A 16 -13.38 24.79 -2.96
CA GLU A 16 -13.02 26.11 -2.41
C GLU A 16 -11.76 26.67 -3.09
N VAL A 17 -10.82 25.82 -3.48
CA VAL A 17 -9.60 26.21 -4.23
C VAL A 17 -9.95 26.89 -5.56
N TYR A 18 -11.04 26.49 -6.21
CA TYR A 18 -11.42 26.97 -7.54
C TYR A 18 -12.57 27.98 -7.53
N PHE A 19 -13.48 27.85 -6.56
CA PHE A 19 -14.75 28.58 -6.52
C PHE A 19 -14.95 29.40 -5.24
N GLY A 20 -14.02 29.35 -4.29
CA GLY A 20 -14.11 30.07 -3.02
C GLY A 20 -15.40 29.77 -2.28
N GLU A 21 -16.09 30.82 -1.83
CA GLU A 21 -17.32 30.73 -1.04
C GLU A 21 -18.48 30.01 -1.76
N LEU A 22 -18.45 29.90 -3.09
CA LEU A 22 -19.49 29.21 -3.86
C LEU A 22 -19.42 27.68 -3.73
N ALA A 23 -18.28 27.14 -3.30
CA ALA A 23 -18.05 25.70 -3.18
C ALA A 23 -19.09 24.98 -2.31
N GLY A 24 -19.41 25.54 -1.14
CA GLY A 24 -20.41 24.97 -0.25
C GLY A 24 -21.81 24.95 -0.85
N GLY A 25 -22.16 25.96 -1.65
CA GLY A 25 -23.43 26.03 -2.38
C GLY A 25 -23.53 24.94 -3.47
N ILE A 26 -22.43 24.71 -4.19
CA ILE A 26 -22.35 23.68 -5.24
C ILE A 26 -22.54 22.29 -4.61
N VAL A 27 -21.80 21.97 -3.54
CA VAL A 27 -21.90 20.66 -2.87
C VAL A 27 -23.29 20.43 -2.27
N ASN A 28 -23.88 21.44 -1.63
CA ASN A 28 -25.24 21.33 -1.05
C ASN A 28 -26.31 21.07 -2.12
N ASN A 29 -26.18 21.67 -3.31
CA ASN A 29 -27.10 21.42 -4.42
C ASN A 29 -26.98 19.96 -4.92
N ILE A 30 -25.76 19.42 -5.02
CA ILE A 30 -25.57 18.00 -5.36
C ILE A 30 -26.13 17.08 -4.28
N LYS A 31 -25.90 17.41 -3.01
CA LYS A 31 -26.42 16.66 -1.86
C LYS A 31 -27.94 16.55 -1.86
N ALA A 32 -28.64 17.58 -2.33
CA ALA A 32 -30.09 17.54 -2.49
C ALA A 32 -30.55 16.55 -3.58
N ARG A 33 -29.69 16.23 -4.55
CA ARG A 33 -29.98 15.31 -5.67
C ARG A 33 -29.49 13.87 -5.40
N LYS A 34 -28.30 13.73 -4.81
CA LYS A 34 -27.71 12.45 -4.42
C LYS A 34 -27.12 12.60 -3.02
N LYS A 35 -27.78 12.00 -2.04
CA LYS A 35 -27.30 12.00 -0.66
C LYS A 35 -26.39 10.81 -0.44
N LEU A 36 -25.14 11.08 -0.06
CA LEU A 36 -24.24 10.04 0.42
C LEU A 36 -24.62 9.67 1.85
N THR A 37 -24.46 8.39 2.16
CA THR A 37 -24.74 7.80 3.47
C THR A 37 -23.62 6.83 3.81
N ASP A 38 -23.56 6.36 5.05
CA ASP A 38 -22.52 5.42 5.47
C ASP A 38 -22.55 4.09 4.72
N LYS A 39 -23.70 3.74 4.11
CA LYS A 39 -23.89 2.54 3.29
C LYS A 39 -23.56 2.75 1.79
N SER A 40 -23.16 3.96 1.40
CA SER A 40 -22.87 4.28 -0.01
C SER A 40 -21.65 3.50 -0.50
N ASN A 41 -21.76 2.94 -1.69
CA ASN A 41 -20.69 2.18 -2.34
C ASN A 41 -19.92 3.05 -3.34
N ILE A 42 -18.85 2.53 -3.94
CA ILE A 42 -18.02 3.29 -4.88
C ILE A 42 -18.80 3.83 -6.09
N SER A 43 -19.88 3.16 -6.51
CA SER A 43 -20.75 3.65 -7.59
C SER A 43 -21.49 4.91 -7.16
N ASP A 44 -22.00 4.94 -5.93
CA ASP A 44 -22.69 6.13 -5.38
C ASP A 44 -21.75 7.34 -5.30
N PHE A 45 -20.49 7.13 -4.92
CA PHE A 45 -19.47 8.17 -4.90
C PHE A 45 -19.14 8.66 -6.32
N LYS A 46 -19.02 7.76 -7.30
CA LYS A 46 -18.80 8.14 -8.71
C LYS A 46 -19.94 8.99 -9.25
N GLU A 47 -21.18 8.56 -9.04
CA GLU A 47 -22.36 9.33 -9.46
C GLU A 47 -22.41 10.72 -8.81
N PHE A 48 -22.04 10.82 -7.53
CA PHE A 48 -21.95 12.10 -6.83
C PHE A 48 -20.89 13.02 -7.46
N ILE A 49 -19.72 12.49 -7.81
CA ILE A 49 -18.63 13.23 -8.45
C ILE A 49 -19.00 13.64 -9.87
N ASP A 50 -19.68 12.78 -10.64
CA ASP A 50 -20.11 13.09 -12.00
C ASP A 50 -21.11 14.27 -11.99
N LEU A 51 -21.99 14.34 -10.99
CA LEU A 51 -22.87 15.48 -10.79
C LEU A 51 -22.13 16.77 -10.42
N LEU A 52 -21.05 16.66 -9.63
CA LEU A 52 -20.16 17.79 -9.35
C LEU A 52 -19.46 18.27 -10.62
N GLU A 53 -18.92 17.35 -11.42
CA GLU A 53 -18.22 17.64 -12.68
C GLU A 53 -19.13 18.36 -13.68
N ILE A 54 -20.40 17.95 -13.78
CA ILE A 54 -21.38 18.66 -14.62
C ILE A 54 -21.58 20.10 -14.14
N ASN A 55 -21.72 20.32 -12.83
CA ASN A 55 -21.98 21.65 -12.28
C ASN A 55 -20.75 22.56 -12.35
N THR A 56 -19.56 22.03 -12.08
CA THR A 56 -18.32 22.78 -12.22
C THR A 56 -17.96 23.02 -13.68
N GLY A 57 -18.35 22.12 -14.59
CA GLY A 57 -18.19 22.27 -16.04
C GLY A 57 -18.95 23.46 -16.60
N ILE A 58 -20.14 23.74 -16.05
CA ILE A 58 -20.93 24.94 -16.38
C ILE A 58 -20.22 26.22 -15.92
N LEU A 59 -19.48 26.18 -14.81
CA LEU A 59 -18.91 27.36 -14.16
C LEU A 59 -17.47 27.68 -14.59
N ALA A 60 -16.62 26.67 -14.73
CA ALA A 60 -15.17 26.83 -14.98
C ALA A 60 -14.69 26.16 -16.29
N GLY A 61 -15.62 25.62 -17.08
CA GLY A 61 -15.32 24.92 -18.33
C GLY A 61 -14.90 23.46 -18.13
N LYS A 62 -14.98 22.70 -19.23
CA LYS A 62 -14.85 21.24 -19.25
C LYS A 62 -13.50 20.72 -18.74
N ASN A 63 -12.41 21.41 -19.06
CA ASN A 63 -11.06 20.96 -18.67
C ASN A 63 -10.86 21.06 -17.15
N THR A 64 -11.20 22.22 -16.57
CA THR A 64 -11.13 22.44 -15.12
C THR A 64 -12.04 21.48 -14.36
N ALA A 65 -13.24 21.22 -14.88
CA ALA A 65 -14.18 20.27 -14.28
C ALA A 65 -13.65 18.84 -14.29
N ASN A 66 -13.05 18.40 -15.41
CA ASN A 66 -12.40 17.10 -15.51
C ASN A 66 -11.27 16.95 -14.50
N ASP A 67 -10.43 17.98 -14.33
CA ASP A 67 -9.31 17.95 -13.39
C ASP A 67 -9.81 17.80 -11.94
N ILE A 68 -10.83 18.58 -11.57
CA ILE A 68 -11.50 18.47 -10.26
C ILE A 68 -12.12 17.08 -10.09
N GLY A 69 -12.86 16.59 -11.09
CA GLY A 69 -13.49 15.26 -11.05
C GLY A 69 -12.46 14.15 -10.87
N ASN A 70 -11.32 14.23 -11.56
CA ASN A 70 -10.23 13.27 -11.42
C ASN A 70 -9.58 13.30 -10.03
N ILE A 71 -9.39 14.48 -9.43
CA ILE A 71 -8.91 14.61 -8.05
C ILE A 71 -9.89 13.93 -7.09
N LEU A 72 -11.20 14.22 -7.24
CA LEU A 72 -12.22 13.65 -6.36
C LEU A 72 -12.36 12.12 -6.54
N ARG A 73 -12.23 11.60 -7.76
CA ARG A 73 -12.30 10.15 -8.03
C ARG A 73 -11.16 9.37 -7.40
N ARG A 74 -9.93 9.90 -7.43
CA ARG A 74 -8.78 9.27 -6.74
C ARG A 74 -9.02 9.20 -5.24
N ASN A 75 -9.43 10.31 -4.64
CA ASN A 75 -9.71 10.36 -3.21
C ASN A 75 -10.93 9.53 -2.80
N ALA A 76 -11.93 9.38 -3.66
CA ALA A 76 -13.06 8.49 -3.38
C ALA A 76 -12.64 7.01 -3.32
N LEU A 77 -11.66 6.60 -4.13
CA LEU A 77 -11.07 5.26 -4.03
C LEU A 77 -10.35 5.10 -2.69
N ASP A 78 -9.51 6.07 -2.31
CA ASP A 78 -8.80 6.05 -1.03
C ASP A 78 -9.78 6.06 0.17
N PHE A 79 -10.86 6.83 0.08
CA PHE A 79 -11.89 6.90 1.11
C PHE A 79 -12.65 5.58 1.27
N VAL A 80 -13.04 4.94 0.16
CA VAL A 80 -13.73 3.64 0.17
C VAL A 80 -12.80 2.50 0.58
N GLU A 81 -11.52 2.55 0.22
CA GLU A 81 -10.50 1.60 0.68
C GLU A 81 -10.19 1.76 2.17
N ASN A 82 -10.15 2.98 2.69
CA ASN A 82 -10.00 3.23 4.12
C ASN A 82 -11.26 2.88 4.93
N LYS A 83 -12.48 2.97 4.35
CA LYS A 83 -13.71 2.40 4.95
C LYS A 83 -13.69 0.87 5.02
N LYS A 84 -12.91 0.19 4.19
CA LYS A 84 -12.74 -1.28 4.22
C LYS A 84 -11.70 -1.75 5.23
N LYS A 85 -10.92 -0.85 5.85
CA LYS A 85 -10.13 -1.24 7.03
C LYS A 85 -11.11 -1.62 8.14
N PRO A 86 -10.98 -2.81 8.74
CA PRO A 86 -11.77 -3.14 9.91
C PRO A 86 -11.57 -2.04 10.96
N GLU A 87 -12.60 -1.75 11.75
CA GLU A 87 -12.49 -0.91 12.94
C GLU A 87 -11.18 -1.21 13.69
N HIS A 88 -10.56 -0.20 14.30
CA HIS A 88 -9.55 -0.43 15.34
C HIS A 88 -10.24 -1.23 16.46
N ILE A 89 -10.21 -2.56 16.36
CA ILE A 89 -10.89 -3.50 17.25
C ILE A 89 -10.13 -3.64 18.58
N LEU A 90 -8.88 -3.16 18.62
CA LEU A 90 -7.98 -3.39 19.73
C LEU A 90 -7.65 -2.11 20.49
N ASP A 91 -7.58 -2.27 21.81
CA ASP A 91 -6.99 -1.29 22.71
C ASP A 91 -5.55 -0.95 22.28
N SER A 92 -5.15 0.32 22.38
CA SER A 92 -3.81 0.80 22.05
C SER A 92 -2.70 0.04 22.78
N ASP A 93 -2.97 -0.47 23.99
CA ASP A 93 -2.01 -1.26 24.75
C ASP A 93 -1.91 -2.70 24.24
N MET A 94 -3.01 -3.27 23.76
CA MET A 94 -2.99 -4.57 23.08
C MET A 94 -2.22 -4.49 21.76
N GLU A 95 -2.38 -3.38 21.03
CA GLU A 95 -1.67 -3.16 19.77
C GLU A 95 -0.14 -3.07 19.96
N LYS A 96 0.34 -2.34 20.98
CA LYS A 96 1.77 -2.31 21.33
C LYS A 96 2.32 -3.69 21.66
N GLU A 97 1.53 -4.50 22.36
CA GLU A 97 1.95 -5.85 22.73
C GLU A 97 2.06 -6.76 21.50
N ILE A 98 1.14 -6.62 20.53
CA ILE A 98 1.23 -7.32 19.24
C ILE A 98 2.51 -6.92 18.49
N TYR A 99 2.84 -5.64 18.39
CA TYR A 99 4.10 -5.22 17.76
C TYR A 99 5.32 -5.81 18.47
N THR A 100 5.33 -5.80 19.81
CA THR A 100 6.41 -6.40 20.62
C THR A 100 6.56 -7.91 20.36
N PHE A 101 5.45 -8.61 20.16
CA PHE A 101 5.45 -10.02 19.80
C PHE A 101 6.02 -10.27 18.40
N LEU A 102 5.65 -9.45 17.41
CA LEU A 102 6.10 -9.56 16.03
C LEU A 102 7.57 -9.15 15.85
N ASP A 103 8.09 -8.25 16.67
CA ASP A 103 9.51 -7.90 16.71
C ASP A 103 10.37 -9.10 17.17
N LYS A 104 9.85 -9.94 18.07
CA LYS A 104 10.54 -11.13 18.56
C LYS A 104 10.30 -12.37 17.70
N ASN A 105 9.16 -12.42 17.01
CA ASN A 105 8.72 -13.54 16.19
C ASN A 105 8.35 -13.03 14.81
N THR A 106 9.34 -12.89 13.92
CA THR A 106 9.16 -12.32 12.59
C THR A 106 8.24 -13.14 11.68
N LEU A 107 8.10 -14.45 11.95
CA LEU A 107 7.24 -15.34 11.20
C LEU A 107 6.64 -16.42 12.11
N PRO A 108 5.66 -16.08 12.96
CA PRO A 108 5.11 -16.99 13.95
C PRO A 108 4.25 -18.07 13.28
N THR A 109 4.14 -19.24 13.91
CA THR A 109 3.28 -20.34 13.44
C THR A 109 1.81 -20.08 13.75
N GLU A 110 0.89 -20.84 13.12
CA GLU A 110 -0.53 -20.83 13.49
C GLU A 110 -0.76 -21.06 14.99
N ARG A 111 0.06 -21.91 15.62
CA ARG A 111 -0.02 -22.18 17.06
C ARG A 111 0.40 -20.97 17.87
N ASP A 112 1.53 -20.34 17.52
CA ASP A 112 2.03 -19.15 18.20
C ASP A 112 0.99 -18.03 18.16
N ILE A 113 0.37 -17.80 16.98
CA ILE A 113 -0.67 -16.79 16.80
C ILE A 113 -1.89 -17.10 17.68
N ALA A 114 -2.38 -18.34 17.67
CA ALA A 114 -3.55 -18.73 18.44
C ALA A 114 -3.31 -18.63 19.95
N ASP A 115 -2.14 -19.07 20.42
CA ASP A 115 -1.79 -19.01 21.85
C ASP A 115 -1.56 -17.57 22.31
N TYR A 116 -0.94 -16.74 21.48
CA TYR A 116 -0.75 -15.33 21.78
C TYR A 116 -2.06 -14.54 21.76
N ALA A 117 -2.97 -14.83 20.82
CA ALA A 117 -4.30 -14.24 20.81
C ALA A 117 -5.11 -14.61 22.06
N LYS A 118 -5.04 -15.87 22.53
CA LYS A 118 -5.64 -16.26 23.82
C LYS A 118 -5.04 -15.45 24.97
N TYR A 119 -3.71 -15.32 25.03
CA TYR A 119 -3.04 -14.50 26.04
C TYR A 119 -3.56 -13.06 26.05
N LEU A 120 -3.60 -12.41 24.89
CA LEU A 120 -4.07 -11.02 24.77
C LEU A 120 -5.54 -10.88 25.17
N THR A 121 -6.40 -11.83 24.78
CA THR A 121 -7.82 -11.79 25.19
C THR A 121 -8.03 -12.05 26.68
N LEU A 122 -7.19 -12.85 27.32
CA LEU A 122 -7.23 -13.03 28.77
C LEU A 122 -6.79 -11.76 29.51
N LYS A 123 -5.79 -11.05 28.98
CA LYS A 123 -5.21 -9.85 29.60
C LYS A 123 -6.04 -8.58 29.38
N TYR A 124 -6.57 -8.39 28.17
CA TYR A 124 -7.20 -7.14 27.75
C TYR A 124 -8.68 -7.31 27.35
N GLY A 125 -9.21 -8.54 27.34
CA GLY A 125 -10.57 -8.83 26.88
C GLY A 125 -10.69 -8.95 25.35
N GLY A 126 -11.92 -9.10 24.85
CA GLY A 126 -12.22 -9.23 23.42
C GLY A 126 -12.40 -10.67 22.94
N LYS A 127 -12.50 -10.86 21.62
CA LYS A 127 -12.71 -12.17 20.98
C LYS A 127 -11.41 -12.67 20.38
N ALA A 128 -10.98 -13.88 20.75
CA ALA A 128 -9.68 -14.43 20.32
C ALA A 128 -9.53 -14.43 18.79
N LYS A 129 -10.58 -14.85 18.08
CA LYS A 129 -10.60 -14.82 16.60
C LYS A 129 -10.37 -13.45 15.98
N ASN A 130 -10.80 -12.37 16.63
CA ASN A 130 -10.58 -11.02 16.12
C ASN A 130 -9.12 -10.61 16.32
N VAL A 131 -8.54 -10.97 17.48
CA VAL A 131 -7.12 -10.72 17.77
C VAL A 131 -6.22 -11.53 16.84
N GLU A 132 -6.55 -12.81 16.59
CA GLU A 132 -5.87 -13.65 15.61
C GLU A 132 -5.89 -13.01 14.22
N LYS A 133 -7.06 -12.54 13.77
CA LYS A 133 -7.20 -11.86 12.47
C LYS A 133 -6.31 -10.62 12.39
N GLU A 134 -6.27 -9.80 13.44
CA GLU A 134 -5.40 -8.62 13.46
C GLU A 134 -3.91 -8.99 13.41
N ILE A 135 -3.47 -9.96 14.22
CA ILE A 135 -2.08 -10.43 14.22
C ILE A 135 -1.71 -10.91 12.80
N ILE A 136 -2.58 -11.69 12.16
CA ILE A 136 -2.38 -12.19 10.80
C ILE A 136 -2.24 -11.04 9.79
N GLU A 137 -3.12 -10.04 9.83
CA GLU A 137 -3.02 -8.90 8.91
C GLU A 137 -1.75 -8.08 9.13
N LYS A 138 -1.34 -7.86 10.39
CA LYS A 138 -0.07 -7.20 10.70
C LYS A 138 1.15 -7.99 10.21
N ILE A 139 1.13 -9.32 10.29
CA ILE A 139 2.18 -10.19 9.71
C ILE A 139 2.22 -10.02 8.19
N LYS A 140 1.05 -10.05 7.51
CA LYS A 140 0.98 -9.84 6.06
C LYS A 140 1.54 -8.48 5.67
N ASP A 141 1.21 -7.43 6.41
CA ASP A 141 1.73 -6.07 6.16
C ASP A 141 3.25 -6.00 6.35
N GLN A 142 3.79 -6.65 7.39
CA GLN A 142 5.24 -6.75 7.60
C GLN A 142 5.92 -7.45 6.41
N ILE A 143 5.35 -8.56 5.92
CA ILE A 143 5.84 -9.26 4.73
C ILE A 143 5.81 -8.34 3.50
N LYS A 144 4.73 -7.60 3.26
CA LYS A 144 4.63 -6.64 2.14
C LYS A 144 5.69 -5.55 2.22
N LYS A 145 5.91 -4.99 3.42
CA LYS A 145 6.95 -3.99 3.68
C LYS A 145 8.34 -4.55 3.43
N THR A 146 8.64 -5.77 3.90
CA THR A 146 9.92 -6.43 3.65
C THR A 146 10.16 -6.71 2.16
N ILE A 147 9.15 -7.20 1.43
CA ILE A 147 9.24 -7.41 -0.02
C ILE A 147 9.53 -6.08 -0.73
N SER A 148 8.77 -5.04 -0.40
CA SER A 148 8.93 -3.70 -0.98
C SER A 148 10.33 -3.16 -0.73
N ARG A 149 10.81 -3.23 0.52
CA ARG A 149 12.15 -2.80 0.90
C ARG A 149 13.26 -3.57 0.19
N ASN A 150 13.12 -4.90 0.07
CA ASN A 150 14.11 -5.72 -0.65
C ASN A 150 14.19 -5.34 -2.13
N ARG A 151 13.04 -5.08 -2.76
CA ARG A 151 12.99 -4.64 -4.15
C ARG A 151 13.57 -3.25 -4.31
N ILE A 152 13.17 -2.30 -3.47
CA ILE A 152 13.73 -0.94 -3.44
C ILE A 152 15.24 -0.98 -3.29
N ASN A 153 15.77 -1.79 -2.35
CA ASN A 153 17.22 -1.93 -2.17
C ASN A 153 17.92 -2.45 -3.43
N ALA A 154 17.31 -3.39 -4.17
CA ALA A 154 17.86 -3.85 -5.43
C ALA A 154 17.86 -2.73 -6.50
N GLU A 155 16.78 -1.95 -6.57
CA GLU A 155 16.65 -0.82 -7.49
C GLU A 155 17.62 0.33 -7.14
N ILE A 156 17.81 0.64 -5.86
CA ILE A 156 18.81 1.62 -5.39
C ILE A 156 20.21 1.15 -5.83
N LYS A 157 20.49 -0.15 -5.66
CA LYS A 157 21.79 -0.70 -6.04
C LYS A 157 22.05 -0.58 -7.54
N ASP A 158 21.01 -0.74 -8.35
CA ASP A 158 21.03 -0.61 -9.81
C ASP A 158 21.07 0.85 -10.28
N LEU A 159 20.41 1.77 -9.58
CA LEU A 159 20.57 3.21 -9.80
C LEU A 159 22.03 3.61 -9.57
N LEU A 160 22.60 3.23 -8.42
CA LEU A 160 23.95 3.62 -8.03
C LEU A 160 25.06 2.88 -8.79
N SER A 161 24.74 1.83 -9.55
CA SER A 161 25.70 1.22 -10.49
C SER A 161 25.77 1.99 -11.81
N ARG A 162 24.64 2.59 -12.24
CA ARG A 162 24.54 3.45 -13.44
C ARG A 162 25.03 4.87 -13.17
N PHE A 163 24.68 5.42 -12.01
CA PHE A 163 25.02 6.77 -11.58
C PHE A 163 25.78 6.70 -10.26
N GLN A 164 27.11 6.76 -10.29
CA GLN A 164 27.92 6.72 -9.06
C GLN A 164 27.65 7.93 -8.14
N GLU A 165 27.37 9.09 -8.73
CA GLU A 165 26.97 10.32 -8.05
C GLU A 165 25.67 10.85 -8.67
N PRO A 166 24.51 10.27 -8.32
CA PRO A 166 23.24 10.72 -8.88
C PRO A 166 22.96 12.15 -8.45
N THR A 167 22.51 12.97 -9.40
CA THR A 167 22.04 14.33 -9.14
C THR A 167 20.69 14.30 -8.42
N LYS A 168 20.24 15.45 -7.93
CA LYS A 168 18.91 15.57 -7.33
C LYS A 168 17.81 15.15 -8.29
N ASN A 169 17.93 15.49 -9.58
CA ASN A 169 16.94 15.13 -10.59
C ASN A 169 16.90 13.62 -10.81
N ASP A 170 18.06 12.95 -10.87
CA ASP A 170 18.13 11.49 -11.00
C ASP A 170 17.43 10.78 -9.82
N ILE A 171 17.58 11.32 -8.60
CA ILE A 171 16.90 10.82 -7.41
C ILE A 171 15.39 11.07 -7.47
N ASP A 172 14.96 12.25 -7.92
CA ASP A 172 13.55 12.61 -8.03
C ASP A 172 12.84 11.74 -9.08
N ASP A 173 13.48 11.50 -10.22
CA ASP A 173 13.02 10.60 -11.28
C ASP A 173 12.96 9.14 -10.79
N PHE A 174 13.97 8.70 -10.03
CA PHE A 174 13.97 7.39 -9.40
C PHE A 174 12.82 7.21 -8.41
N ILE A 175 12.55 8.21 -7.55
CA ILE A 175 11.40 8.18 -6.63
C ILE A 175 10.10 8.05 -7.42
N HIS A 176 9.96 8.76 -8.54
CA HIS A 176 8.80 8.64 -9.42
C HIS A 176 8.63 7.21 -9.96
N TYR A 177 9.73 6.59 -10.41
CA TYR A 177 9.76 5.19 -10.84
C TYR A 177 9.32 4.22 -9.73
N ILE A 178 9.81 4.39 -8.50
CA ILE A 178 9.41 3.54 -7.37
C ILE A 178 7.91 3.72 -7.03
N ARG A 179 7.37 4.95 -7.13
CA ARG A 179 5.91 5.19 -6.99
C ARG A 179 5.11 4.42 -8.03
N LEU A 180 5.52 4.44 -9.30
CA LEU A 180 4.85 3.70 -10.38
C LEU A 180 4.85 2.18 -10.14
N SER A 181 5.89 1.67 -9.47
CA SER A 181 6.03 0.26 -9.11
C SER A 181 5.07 -0.22 -8.00
N LYS A 182 4.23 0.67 -7.45
CA LYS A 182 3.24 0.37 -6.38
C LYS A 182 3.86 -0.28 -5.13
N LEU A 183 5.12 0.03 -4.85
CA LEU A 183 5.81 -0.44 -3.65
C LEU A 183 5.43 0.42 -2.46
N VAL A 184 5.45 -0.18 -1.26
CA VAL A 184 5.18 0.56 -0.02
C VAL A 184 6.48 1.17 0.48
N PHE A 185 6.56 2.51 0.50
CA PHE A 185 7.72 3.25 0.99
C PHE A 185 7.34 4.65 1.45
N GLU A 186 8.19 5.24 2.30
CA GLU A 186 8.16 6.66 2.62
C GLU A 186 9.27 7.40 1.86
N GLU A 187 8.95 8.54 1.26
CA GLU A 187 9.88 9.25 0.38
C GLU A 187 11.12 9.78 1.09
N ASN A 188 10.96 10.24 2.33
CA ASN A 188 12.09 10.72 3.12
C ASN A 188 13.02 9.56 3.47
N GLU A 189 12.46 8.42 3.90
CA GLU A 189 13.24 7.21 4.16
C GLU A 189 13.95 6.72 2.91
N LEU A 190 13.30 6.78 1.73
CA LEU A 190 13.91 6.35 0.47
C LEU A 190 15.13 7.21 0.10
N ARG A 191 15.05 8.53 0.28
CA ARG A 191 16.20 9.43 0.06
C ARG A 191 17.35 9.09 1.00
N ASP A 192 17.05 8.84 2.27
CA ASP A 192 18.04 8.46 3.27
C ASP A 192 18.67 7.11 2.95
N GLU A 193 17.89 6.13 2.46
CA GLU A 193 18.40 4.82 2.04
C GLU A 193 19.34 4.92 0.82
N ILE A 194 19.01 5.76 -0.17
CA ILE A 194 19.89 6.04 -1.33
C ILE A 194 21.21 6.65 -0.85
N GLU A 195 21.14 7.67 0.02
CA GLU A 195 22.34 8.34 0.53
C GLU A 195 23.21 7.41 1.37
N LYS A 196 22.57 6.59 2.22
CA LYS A 196 23.26 5.58 3.04
C LYS A 196 24.00 4.57 2.18
N GLU A 197 23.36 4.03 1.14
CA GLU A 197 24.00 3.08 0.22
C GLU A 197 25.12 3.75 -0.59
N ARG A 198 24.92 5.01 -1.03
CA ARG A 198 25.96 5.80 -1.72
C ARG A 198 27.21 5.98 -0.86
N LEU A 199 27.02 6.43 0.39
CA LEU A 199 28.12 6.58 1.35
C LEU A 199 28.77 5.24 1.66
N TYR A 200 27.97 4.18 1.85
CA TYR A 200 28.49 2.84 2.11
C TYR A 200 29.41 2.38 0.99
N ARG A 201 28.99 2.46 -0.28
CA ARG A 201 29.81 2.13 -1.46
C ARG A 201 31.08 2.96 -1.55
N LYS A 202 31.00 4.25 -1.23
CA LYS A 202 32.15 5.16 -1.22
C LYS A 202 33.25 4.72 -0.25
N PHE A 203 32.88 4.16 0.91
CA PHE A 203 33.84 3.78 1.96
C PHE A 203 34.19 2.29 1.98
N HIS A 204 33.32 1.40 1.50
CA HIS A 204 33.46 -0.06 1.67
C HIS A 204 33.46 -0.85 0.35
N GLY A 205 33.19 -0.18 -0.79
CA GLY A 205 33.03 -0.85 -2.09
C GLY A 205 31.68 -1.55 -2.26
N LEU A 206 31.55 -2.32 -3.34
CA LEU A 206 30.33 -3.10 -3.62
C LEU A 206 30.29 -4.32 -2.70
N GLN A 207 29.30 -4.37 -1.79
CA GLN A 207 29.01 -5.56 -0.99
C GLN A 207 27.52 -5.91 -1.07
N ASP A 208 27.23 -7.19 -1.30
CA ASP A 208 25.90 -7.74 -1.14
C ASP A 208 25.69 -8.21 0.29
N THR A 209 25.28 -7.29 1.16
CA THR A 209 24.77 -7.63 2.48
C THR A 209 23.30 -8.04 2.36
N VAL A 210 23.06 -9.32 2.06
CA VAL A 210 21.76 -9.95 2.30
C VAL A 210 21.76 -10.40 3.75
N ILE A 211 21.07 -9.67 4.64
CA ILE A 211 20.84 -10.15 6.00
C ILE A 211 19.82 -11.31 5.90
N PRO A 212 20.18 -12.55 6.29
CA PRO A 212 19.23 -13.64 6.31
C PRO A 212 18.14 -13.34 7.34
N SER A 213 16.89 -13.40 6.92
CA SER A 213 15.73 -13.34 7.81
C SER A 213 14.76 -14.44 7.40
N GLN A 214 13.97 -14.95 8.35
CA GLN A 214 12.93 -15.95 8.06
C GLN A 214 11.93 -15.43 7.00
N ILE A 215 11.65 -14.13 7.01
CA ILE A 215 10.84 -13.48 5.98
C ILE A 215 11.55 -13.52 4.62
N ASN A 216 12.86 -13.29 4.56
CA ASN A 216 13.63 -13.40 3.30
C ASN A 216 13.64 -14.83 2.76
N GLU A 217 13.71 -15.84 3.62
CA GLU A 217 13.58 -17.25 3.22
C GLU A 217 12.18 -17.56 2.67
N LEU A 218 11.12 -17.06 3.32
CA LEU A 218 9.74 -17.17 2.83
C LEU A 218 9.58 -16.45 1.47
N VAL A 219 10.13 -15.26 1.32
CA VAL A 219 10.10 -14.49 0.06
C VAL A 219 10.77 -15.28 -1.06
N ASN A 220 11.93 -15.87 -0.80
CA ASN A 220 12.63 -16.72 -1.76
C ASN A 220 11.84 -18.00 -2.09
N LEU A 221 11.19 -18.60 -1.09
CA LEU A 221 10.31 -19.75 -1.28
C LEU A 221 9.16 -19.43 -2.22
N ILE A 222 8.48 -18.29 -2.01
CA ILE A 222 7.37 -17.81 -2.83
C ILE A 222 7.86 -17.55 -4.26
N LYS A 223 8.97 -16.81 -4.42
CA LYS A 223 9.55 -16.46 -5.72
C LYS A 223 9.91 -17.70 -6.55
N ASN A 224 10.49 -18.72 -5.91
CA ASN A 224 11.01 -19.89 -6.61
C ASN A 224 9.98 -21.01 -6.81
N THR A 225 8.74 -20.83 -6.33
CA THR A 225 7.69 -21.85 -6.46
C THR A 225 6.66 -21.42 -7.49
N THR A 226 6.72 -21.99 -8.70
CA THR A 226 5.78 -21.74 -9.79
C THR A 226 4.43 -22.45 -9.62
N ASN A 227 4.40 -23.56 -8.87
CA ASN A 227 3.18 -24.34 -8.63
C ASN A 227 2.52 -23.94 -7.30
N LYS A 228 1.31 -23.37 -7.39
CA LYS A 228 0.53 -22.90 -6.24
C LYS A 228 0.18 -24.01 -5.24
N ASP A 229 -0.20 -25.20 -5.70
CA ASP A 229 -0.51 -26.34 -4.83
C ASP A 229 0.73 -26.80 -4.05
N ALA A 230 1.90 -26.75 -4.70
CA ALA A 230 3.17 -27.07 -4.06
C ALA A 230 3.52 -26.03 -2.99
N LEU A 231 3.29 -24.74 -3.27
CA LEU A 231 3.49 -23.66 -2.30
C LEU A 231 2.56 -23.82 -1.10
N SER A 232 1.26 -24.03 -1.33
CA SER A 232 0.27 -24.24 -0.27
C SER A 232 0.61 -25.43 0.62
N LYS A 233 1.09 -26.54 0.04
CA LYS A 233 1.59 -27.69 0.82
C LYS A 233 2.83 -27.37 1.66
N LYS A 234 3.77 -26.58 1.12
CA LYS A 234 4.98 -26.17 1.86
C LYS A 234 4.63 -25.23 3.03
N LEU A 235 3.77 -24.24 2.78
CA LEU A 235 3.27 -23.34 3.83
C LEU A 235 2.50 -24.12 4.91
N GLY A 236 1.69 -25.09 4.51
CA GLY A 236 0.99 -25.98 5.44
C GLY A 236 1.94 -26.78 6.35
N LYS A 237 3.02 -27.32 5.80
CA LYS A 237 4.04 -28.05 6.59
C LYS A 237 4.78 -27.16 7.59
N GLN A 238 4.87 -25.86 7.31
CA GLN A 238 5.52 -24.88 8.18
C GLN A 238 4.53 -24.19 9.13
N GLU A 239 3.26 -24.62 9.17
CA GLU A 239 2.20 -23.97 9.95
C GLU A 239 2.04 -22.47 9.59
N LEU A 240 2.18 -22.14 8.30
CA LEU A 240 2.06 -20.79 7.73
C LEU A 240 0.85 -20.63 6.80
N SER A 241 -0.13 -21.54 6.88
CA SER A 241 -1.29 -21.51 5.97
C SER A 241 -2.17 -20.27 6.18
N TYR A 242 -2.06 -19.58 7.32
CA TYR A 242 -2.73 -18.30 7.57
C TYR A 242 -2.38 -17.22 6.54
N LEU A 243 -1.23 -17.31 5.88
CA LEU A 243 -0.83 -16.40 4.80
C LEU A 243 -1.66 -16.56 3.53
N ILE A 244 -2.31 -17.72 3.38
CA ILE A 244 -3.15 -18.06 2.23
C ILE A 244 -4.59 -18.37 2.66
N LYS A 245 -4.99 -18.13 3.90
CA LYS A 245 -6.39 -18.34 4.33
C LYS A 245 -7.15 -17.01 4.29
N ASP A 246 -8.35 -17.03 3.74
CA ASP A 246 -9.37 -15.99 3.88
C ASP A 246 -10.66 -16.56 4.49
N GLU A 247 -11.71 -15.74 4.57
CA GLU A 247 -13.00 -16.11 5.18
C GLU A 247 -13.70 -17.30 4.48
N SER A 248 -13.28 -17.64 3.25
CA SER A 248 -13.79 -18.77 2.47
C SER A 248 -12.91 -20.03 2.56
N GLY A 249 -11.77 -19.97 3.25
CA GLY A 249 -10.81 -21.07 3.34
C GLY A 249 -9.45 -20.70 2.73
N VAL A 250 -8.79 -21.64 2.05
CA VAL A 250 -7.51 -21.35 1.38
C VAL A 250 -7.77 -20.58 0.08
N SER A 251 -7.20 -19.39 -0.02
CA SER A 251 -7.32 -18.41 -1.08
C SER A 251 -5.95 -17.88 -1.49
N ASP A 252 -5.64 -18.02 -2.78
CA ASP A 252 -4.33 -17.66 -3.35
C ASP A 252 -4.13 -16.14 -3.53
N LYS A 253 -5.08 -15.32 -3.05
CA LYS A 253 -5.09 -13.88 -3.30
C LYS A 253 -3.88 -13.18 -2.69
N SER A 254 -3.56 -13.47 -1.42
CA SER A 254 -2.43 -12.87 -0.71
C SER A 254 -1.08 -13.29 -1.30
N VAL A 255 -0.92 -14.56 -1.69
CA VAL A 255 0.30 -15.01 -2.40
C VAL A 255 0.45 -14.34 -3.75
N SER A 256 -0.64 -14.21 -4.51
CA SER A 256 -0.60 -13.52 -5.80
C SER A 256 -0.24 -12.04 -5.65
N GLU A 257 -0.68 -11.40 -4.56
CA GLU A 257 -0.29 -10.04 -4.21
C GLU A 257 1.21 -9.95 -3.86
N PHE A 258 1.73 -10.86 -3.05
CA PHE A 258 3.16 -10.93 -2.74
C PHE A 258 4.03 -11.13 -3.99
N ILE A 259 3.62 -12.04 -4.89
CA ILE A 259 4.33 -12.29 -6.16
C ILE A 259 4.32 -11.03 -7.04
N LYS A 260 3.20 -10.32 -7.13
CA LYS A 260 3.12 -9.06 -7.88
C LYS A 260 4.05 -7.98 -7.33
N LEU A 261 4.24 -7.91 -6.02
CA LEU A 261 5.20 -6.98 -5.42
C LEU A 261 6.66 -7.37 -5.74
N MET A 262 6.95 -8.67 -5.84
CA MET A 262 8.29 -9.20 -6.15
C MET A 262 8.67 -9.11 -7.64
N THR A 263 7.68 -9.10 -8.54
CA THR A 263 7.91 -9.17 -9.99
C THR A 263 7.70 -7.79 -10.60
N PRO A 264 8.69 -7.22 -11.32
CA PRO A 264 8.44 -6.02 -12.10
C PRO A 264 7.39 -6.33 -13.18
N SER A 265 6.38 -5.48 -13.36
CA SER A 265 5.59 -5.48 -14.59
C SER A 265 6.42 -4.77 -15.64
N GLU A 266 7.46 -5.43 -16.15
CA GLU A 266 8.46 -4.81 -17.04
C GLU A 266 7.80 -4.10 -18.23
N ASP A 267 6.77 -4.70 -18.82
CA ASP A 267 6.04 -4.12 -19.95
C ASP A 267 5.28 -2.84 -19.58
N ASP A 268 4.51 -2.83 -18.49
CA ASP A 268 3.74 -1.66 -18.06
C ASP A 268 4.65 -0.52 -17.57
N THR A 269 5.79 -0.84 -16.94
CA THR A 269 6.69 0.16 -16.37
C THR A 269 7.63 0.75 -17.42
N ARG A 270 8.06 -0.04 -18.40
CA ARG A 270 8.95 0.42 -19.48
C ARG A 270 8.25 1.44 -20.38
N ASP A 271 7.07 1.11 -20.90
CA ASP A 271 6.30 2.01 -21.77
C ASP A 271 5.96 3.32 -21.03
N THR A 272 5.57 3.23 -19.76
CA THR A 272 5.31 4.40 -18.92
C THR A 272 6.56 5.26 -18.71
N LEU A 273 7.73 4.66 -18.46
CA LEU A 273 8.99 5.39 -18.33
C LEU A 273 9.42 6.04 -19.65
N GLU A 274 9.17 5.37 -20.78
CA GLU A 274 9.47 5.91 -22.10
C GLU A 274 8.60 7.13 -22.43
N ASP A 275 7.29 7.06 -22.14
CA ASP A 275 6.35 8.16 -22.33
C ASP A 275 6.64 9.37 -21.43
N LEU A 276 7.20 9.13 -20.24
CA LEU A 276 7.61 10.18 -19.30
C LEU A 276 9.02 10.74 -19.56
N GLY A 277 9.72 10.26 -20.60
CA GLY A 277 11.09 10.69 -20.91
C GLY A 277 12.16 10.17 -19.95
N LEU A 278 11.81 9.19 -19.10
CA LEU A 278 12.66 8.60 -18.06
C LEU A 278 13.44 7.38 -18.56
N LYS A 279 13.80 7.36 -19.85
CA LYS A 279 14.48 6.22 -20.49
C LYS A 279 15.82 5.86 -19.85
N HIS A 280 16.47 6.84 -19.21
CA HIS A 280 17.72 6.67 -18.48
C HIS A 280 17.58 5.77 -17.23
N LEU A 281 16.35 5.53 -16.76
CA LEU A 281 16.04 4.61 -15.66
C LEU A 281 15.70 3.19 -16.12
N ILE A 282 15.55 2.94 -17.43
CA ILE A 282 15.30 1.59 -17.95
C ILE A 282 16.61 0.78 -17.90
N SER A 283 16.54 -0.45 -17.40
CA SER A 283 17.68 -1.37 -17.40
C SER A 283 17.84 -2.02 -18.78
N ASP A 284 19.05 -2.07 -19.32
CA ASP A 284 19.36 -2.66 -20.65
C ASP A 284 19.45 -4.22 -20.62
N LYS A 285 18.84 -4.88 -19.64
CA LYS A 285 18.91 -6.35 -19.49
C LYS A 285 17.96 -7.10 -20.42
#